data_AF-A0A2I0AHX7-F1
#
_entry.id   AF-A0A2I0AHX7-F1
#
_cell.length_a   1.000
_cell.length_b   1.000
_cell.length_c   1.000
_cell.angle_alpha   90.00
_cell.angle_beta   90.00
_cell.angle_gamma   90.00
#
_symmetry.space_group_name_H-M   'P 1'
#
loop_
_entity.id
_entity.type
_entity.pdbx_description
1 polymer ?
#
loop_
_entity_poly.entity_id
_entity_poly.type
_entity_poly.pdbx_seq_one_letter_code
_entity_poly.pdbx_strand_id
1 'polypeptide(L)'
;MSLPAFTDMWDCEDEEVQQAIEHSLMNNSVNHMWDSQSAISHGMFEKYGTEEEFRDDGTLNGLRNSSLFDLSTSSFDSSCHTSTSPSLVPLCRQFWRAGEYNAGVAPRPSSIAAQNRMRVHPKFLHSNATSHKWVFGAIAELLDNAVDEAQNGASFVIIDKLTNIKSGHALLIQDDGGGMDPESLRHCLSFGFSDKLSDSSIGQYGNGFKTSTMRLGADAVVFTRCHKERTLTQSVGLLSYTFLRQTGCDDVIVPMVDYKFDTVDGGFVRFIRHGQKEFHNNLSTLLRWSPFAGEENLLKQFDHLGHHGTRVIVFNLWLNDDGYPELDFDTNKQDIIISGALDEMHNSRFAKNLNQNHVGNQFRYSLRAYSSILYLHLPERFKIFLRGCLVEPHYIAGDLMYTQCIKYKPQATRTIESTEIGTVIGFLNGAPNLDIHGFNIYHRNRLILAFWRVAHKCKGVVGVLETDCLNPTHDKQDFEKSEMFQKLEIRLKEMAWEYCYLKAE
;
A
#
# COMPACT_ATOMS: atom_id res chain seq x y z
N MET A 1 -9.65 -49.47 25.78
CA MET A 1 -8.24 -49.79 25.49
C MET A 1 -7.65 -48.61 24.75
N SER A 2 -6.53 -48.14 25.26
CA SER A 2 -5.71 -46.98 24.90
C SER A 2 -5.56 -46.67 23.40
N LEU A 3 -5.83 -45.41 23.06
CA LEU A 3 -5.28 -44.67 21.91
C LEU A 3 -3.76 -44.43 22.13
N PRO A 4 -2.92 -44.39 21.09
CA PRO A 4 -1.65 -43.71 21.15
C PRO A 4 -1.77 -42.25 20.71
N ALA A 5 -1.11 -41.39 21.48
CA ALA A 5 -1.00 -39.95 21.30
C ALA A 5 -0.17 -39.57 20.07
N PHE A 6 -0.62 -38.53 19.36
CA PHE A 6 0.24 -37.59 18.65
C PHE A 6 -0.29 -36.21 19.03
N THR A 7 0.47 -35.54 19.88
CA THR A 7 0.16 -34.23 20.46
C THR A 7 1.25 -33.27 20.02
N ASP A 8 0.80 -32.20 19.39
CA ASP A 8 1.33 -30.84 19.39
C ASP A 8 2.78 -30.61 18.99
N MET A 9 2.93 -30.17 17.74
CA MET A 9 3.82 -29.06 17.42
C MET A 9 3.13 -28.29 16.28
N TRP A 10 3.06 -26.96 16.42
CA TRP A 10 2.56 -25.92 15.50
C TRP A 10 1.23 -25.36 15.99
N ASP A 11 1.27 -24.11 16.48
CA ASP A 11 0.17 -23.12 16.64
C ASP A 11 0.47 -22.01 17.66
N CYS A 12 1.68 -21.93 18.25
CA CYS A 12 1.90 -21.03 19.40
C CYS A 12 2.16 -19.53 19.08
N GLU A 13 2.57 -19.13 17.87
CA GLU A 13 3.00 -17.74 17.62
C GLU A 13 1.90 -16.84 16.99
N ASP A 14 0.90 -17.41 16.32
CA ASP A 14 -0.17 -16.63 15.66
C ASP A 14 -1.31 -16.25 16.63
N GLU A 15 -1.58 -17.08 17.66
CA GLU A 15 -2.56 -16.75 18.71
C GLU A 15 -2.10 -15.59 19.60
N GLU A 16 -0.79 -15.46 19.87
CA GLU A 16 -0.25 -14.38 20.72
C GLU A 16 -0.45 -12.99 20.11
N VAL A 17 -0.35 -12.86 18.77
CA VAL A 17 -0.58 -11.58 18.07
C VAL A 17 -2.05 -11.21 18.11
N GLN A 18 -2.95 -12.17 17.89
CA GLN A 18 -4.39 -11.94 17.93
C GLN A 18 -4.86 -11.60 19.36
N GLN A 19 -4.34 -12.30 20.37
CA GLN A 19 -4.57 -11.98 21.78
C GLN A 19 -3.97 -10.63 22.19
N ALA A 20 -2.80 -10.24 21.67
CA ALA A 20 -2.22 -8.92 21.93
C ALA A 20 -3.05 -7.78 21.31
N ILE A 21 -3.61 -7.99 20.11
CA ILE A 21 -4.52 -7.04 19.45
C ILE A 21 -5.84 -6.96 20.23
N GLU A 22 -6.46 -8.10 20.61
CA GLU A 22 -7.68 -8.14 21.41
C GLU A 22 -7.49 -7.50 22.80
N HIS A 23 -6.36 -7.78 23.46
CA HIS A 23 -6.00 -7.20 24.76
C HIS A 23 -5.71 -5.70 24.66
N SER A 24 -5.08 -5.23 23.57
CA SER A 24 -4.89 -3.80 23.30
C SER A 24 -6.20 -3.08 22.96
N LEU A 25 -7.16 -3.76 22.31
CA LEU A 25 -8.49 -3.22 22.04
C LEU A 25 -9.35 -3.15 23.32
N MET A 26 -9.22 -4.11 24.23
CA MET A 26 -9.94 -4.12 25.51
C MET A 26 -9.40 -3.12 26.55
N ASN A 27 -8.07 -2.96 26.66
CA ASN A 27 -7.48 -2.08 27.69
C ASN A 27 -7.68 -0.57 27.46
N ASN A 28 -8.08 -0.14 26.26
CA ASN A 28 -8.40 1.26 25.99
C ASN A 28 -9.80 1.70 26.43
N SER A 29 -10.59 0.81 27.05
CA SER A 29 -11.89 1.16 27.65
C SER A 29 -11.78 1.77 29.05
N VAL A 30 -10.58 1.85 29.62
CA VAL A 30 -10.34 2.37 30.98
C VAL A 30 -9.10 3.28 30.99
N ASN A 31 -9.21 4.49 30.45
CA ASN A 31 -8.33 5.63 30.78
C ASN A 31 -8.94 6.94 30.25
N HIS A 32 -10.06 7.37 30.83
CA HIS A 32 -10.55 8.74 30.72
C HIS A 32 -10.15 9.50 31.99
N MET A 33 -8.96 10.09 32.00
CA MET A 33 -8.59 11.24 32.84
C MET A 33 -7.11 11.56 32.60
N TRP A 34 -6.83 12.46 31.66
CA TRP A 34 -5.76 13.48 31.71
C TRP A 34 -5.75 14.27 30.39
N ASP A 35 -6.79 15.07 30.18
CA ASP A 35 -6.82 16.11 29.15
C ASP A 35 -6.97 17.47 29.81
N SER A 36 -5.85 18.18 29.97
CA SER A 36 -5.81 19.61 30.31
C SER A 36 -4.44 20.19 29.98
N GLN A 37 -3.99 20.07 28.72
CA GLN A 37 -2.90 20.91 28.18
C GLN A 37 -2.79 20.94 26.63
N SER A 38 -3.60 20.18 25.87
CA SER A 38 -3.62 20.19 24.39
C SER A 38 -4.53 21.24 23.73
N ALA A 39 -5.29 22.01 24.51
CA ALA A 39 -6.38 22.86 24.01
C ALA A 39 -5.95 24.15 23.26
N ILE A 40 -4.66 24.36 22.99
CA ILE A 40 -4.16 25.62 22.38
C ILE A 40 -3.84 25.46 20.88
N SER A 41 -3.68 24.24 20.35
CA SER A 41 -3.40 24.00 18.91
C SER A 41 -4.63 23.63 18.06
N HIS A 42 -5.73 23.19 18.68
CA HIS A 42 -6.96 22.77 17.98
C HIS A 42 -7.77 23.93 17.35
N GLY A 43 -7.45 25.19 17.64
CA GLY A 43 -8.27 26.34 17.25
C GLY A 43 -8.00 26.97 15.86
N MET A 44 -7.12 26.41 15.03
CA MET A 44 -6.74 27.05 13.75
C MET A 44 -7.29 26.42 12.47
N PHE A 45 -8.02 25.30 12.53
CA PHE A 45 -8.53 24.62 11.33
C PHE A 45 -10.07 24.52 11.22
N GLU A 46 -10.84 24.86 12.26
CA GLU A 46 -12.31 24.89 12.18
C GLU A 46 -12.86 26.32 12.15
N LYS A 47 -13.07 26.82 10.94
CA LYS A 47 -14.13 27.79 10.60
C LYS A 47 -14.03 28.06 9.11
N TYR A 48 -14.88 27.44 8.29
CA TYR A 48 -15.51 27.99 7.09
C TYR A 48 -16.42 26.89 6.51
N GLY A 49 -17.60 26.73 7.11
CA GLY A 49 -18.73 26.05 6.48
C GLY A 49 -19.86 27.07 6.38
N THR A 50 -20.15 27.55 5.18
CA THR A 50 -21.37 28.32 4.89
C THR A 50 -22.33 27.43 4.13
N GLU A 51 -23.52 27.27 4.71
CA GLU A 51 -24.73 26.72 4.11
C GLU A 51 -25.14 27.55 2.89
N GLU A 52 -25.45 26.90 1.76
CA GLU A 52 -26.38 27.48 0.78
C GLU A 52 -27.32 26.40 0.23
N GLU A 53 -28.60 26.77 0.21
CA GLU A 53 -29.77 26.00 -0.18
C GLU A 53 -29.80 25.74 -1.70
N PHE A 54 -30.10 24.50 -2.08
CA PHE A 54 -30.41 24.15 -3.46
C PHE A 54 -31.78 24.73 -3.89
N ARG A 55 -31.80 25.51 -4.97
CA ARG A 55 -32.97 25.73 -5.81
C ARG A 55 -32.72 25.17 -7.21
N ASP A 56 -33.69 24.36 -7.62
CA ASP A 56 -33.82 23.65 -8.88
C ASP A 56 -34.31 24.60 -9.98
N ASP A 57 -33.62 24.67 -11.13
CA ASP A 57 -34.21 24.81 -12.47
C ASP A 57 -33.12 24.68 -13.57
N GLY A 58 -33.49 24.10 -14.73
CA GLY A 58 -32.92 24.52 -16.01
C GLY A 58 -31.91 23.61 -16.74
N THR A 59 -32.36 22.43 -17.15
CA THR A 59 -32.03 21.67 -18.39
C THR A 59 -30.96 22.26 -19.35
N LEU A 60 -29.90 21.49 -19.65
CA LEU A 60 -29.23 21.54 -20.97
C LEU A 60 -28.56 20.21 -21.35
N ASN A 61 -28.98 19.69 -22.51
CA ASN A 61 -28.57 18.45 -23.15
C ASN A 61 -27.09 18.42 -23.54
N GLY A 62 -26.43 17.28 -23.30
CA GLY A 62 -25.08 17.01 -23.81
C GLY A 62 -24.67 15.53 -23.69
N LEU A 63 -25.17 14.70 -24.61
CA LEU A 63 -24.63 13.41 -25.08
C LEU A 63 -23.89 12.50 -24.07
N ARG A 64 -24.65 11.55 -23.51
CA ARG A 64 -24.14 10.31 -22.91
C ARG A 64 -23.55 9.40 -24.00
N ASN A 65 -22.27 9.09 -23.92
CA ASN A 65 -21.71 7.88 -24.53
C ASN A 65 -21.76 6.74 -23.51
N SER A 66 -22.90 6.05 -23.46
CA SER A 66 -23.02 4.74 -22.82
C SER A 66 -22.66 3.66 -23.83
N SER A 67 -21.40 3.23 -23.90
CA SER A 67 -21.07 1.96 -24.53
C SER A 67 -21.17 0.85 -23.47
N LEU A 68 -22.36 0.26 -23.37
CA LEU A 68 -22.56 -1.07 -22.80
C LEU A 68 -21.62 -2.04 -23.53
N PHE A 69 -20.58 -2.53 -22.85
CA PHE A 69 -19.82 -3.66 -23.35
C PHE A 69 -20.61 -4.92 -23.02
N ASP A 70 -21.26 -5.47 -24.05
CA ASP A 70 -21.86 -6.80 -23.99
C ASP A 70 -20.80 -7.84 -23.66
N LEU A 71 -20.94 -8.47 -22.50
CA LEU A 71 -20.12 -9.58 -22.05
C LEU A 71 -20.48 -10.83 -22.86
N SER A 72 -19.92 -10.94 -24.07
CA SER A 72 -20.00 -12.19 -24.83
C SER A 72 -19.08 -13.24 -24.22
N THR A 73 -19.70 -14.24 -23.60
CA THR A 73 -19.06 -15.47 -23.14
C THR A 73 -18.47 -16.23 -24.33
N SER A 74 -17.15 -16.16 -24.51
CA SER A 74 -16.41 -17.13 -25.31
C SER A 74 -15.77 -18.15 -24.36
N SER A 75 -16.18 -19.40 -24.53
CA SER A 75 -15.58 -20.57 -23.89
C SER A 75 -14.11 -20.67 -24.32
N PHE A 76 -13.20 -20.27 -23.43
CA PHE A 76 -11.76 -20.43 -23.66
C PHE A 76 -11.36 -21.90 -23.45
N ASP A 77 -10.90 -22.52 -24.52
CA ASP A 77 -10.26 -23.84 -24.46
C ASP A 77 -8.94 -23.71 -23.69
N SER A 78 -8.97 -24.18 -22.45
CA SER A 78 -7.80 -24.31 -21.59
C SER A 78 -7.03 -25.57 -22.01
N SER A 79 -6.10 -25.43 -22.95
CA SER A 79 -5.18 -26.50 -23.36
C SER A 79 -3.73 -26.00 -23.42
N CYS A 80 -3.13 -25.80 -22.25
CA CYS A 80 -1.67 -25.81 -22.12
C CYS A 80 -1.19 -27.22 -21.70
N HIS A 81 -1.23 -28.17 -22.63
CA HIS A 81 -0.58 -29.48 -22.51
C HIS A 81 0.13 -29.73 -23.85
N THR A 82 1.39 -30.14 -24.01
CA THR A 82 2.55 -30.53 -23.18
C THR A 82 3.69 -30.74 -24.18
N SER A 83 4.98 -30.59 -23.78
CA SER A 83 6.07 -31.57 -24.06
C SER A 83 7.47 -30.94 -24.09
N THR A 84 8.02 -30.55 -22.95
CA THR A 84 9.46 -30.67 -22.66
C THR A 84 9.61 -30.63 -21.15
N SER A 85 10.42 -31.50 -20.55
CA SER A 85 10.78 -31.35 -19.14
C SER A 85 11.31 -29.94 -18.91
N PRO A 86 10.69 -29.10 -18.06
CA PRO A 86 11.27 -27.80 -17.80
C PRO A 86 12.55 -28.07 -17.02
N SER A 87 13.70 -27.85 -17.65
CA SER A 87 14.89 -27.51 -16.88
C SER A 87 14.44 -26.37 -15.97
N LEU A 88 14.42 -26.60 -14.65
CA LEU A 88 14.07 -25.58 -13.66
C LEU A 88 15.08 -24.44 -13.83
N VAL A 89 14.76 -23.47 -14.68
CA VAL A 89 15.57 -22.27 -14.84
C VAL A 89 15.55 -21.59 -13.48
N PRO A 90 16.71 -21.38 -12.84
CA PRO A 90 16.74 -20.73 -11.53
C PRO A 90 16.07 -19.36 -11.63
N LEU A 91 15.05 -19.12 -10.81
CA LEU A 91 14.43 -17.80 -10.73
C LEU A 91 15.41 -16.84 -10.05
N CYS A 92 15.71 -15.74 -10.75
CA CYS A 92 16.41 -14.61 -10.17
C CYS A 92 15.56 -14.04 -9.04
N ARG A 93 16.13 -14.02 -7.83
CA ARG A 93 15.53 -13.46 -6.61
C ARG A 93 16.00 -12.03 -6.32
N GLN A 94 16.78 -11.45 -7.21
CA GLN A 94 17.18 -10.04 -7.16
C GLN A 94 16.27 -9.25 -8.07
N PHE A 95 15.52 -8.30 -7.50
CA PHE A 95 14.49 -7.55 -8.21
C PHE A 95 15.07 -6.93 -9.49
N TRP A 96 16.14 -6.13 -9.37
CA TRP A 96 16.72 -5.39 -10.50
C TRP A 96 17.30 -6.26 -11.63
N ARG A 97 17.56 -7.55 -11.37
CA ARG A 97 18.08 -8.51 -12.35
C ARG A 97 17.00 -9.44 -12.91
N ALA A 98 15.80 -9.45 -12.32
CA ALA A 98 14.72 -10.35 -12.72
C ALA A 98 14.16 -10.07 -14.13
N GLY A 99 14.38 -8.86 -14.68
CA GLY A 99 14.01 -8.49 -16.05
C GLY A 99 14.93 -9.03 -17.16
N GLU A 100 16.17 -9.42 -16.83
CA GLU A 100 17.21 -9.80 -17.79
C GLU A 100 17.19 -11.31 -18.05
N TYR A 101 16.27 -11.78 -18.90
CA TYR A 101 16.30 -13.16 -19.40
C TYR A 101 16.27 -13.19 -20.92
N ASN A 102 17.27 -13.89 -21.48
CA ASN A 102 17.42 -14.18 -22.91
C ASN A 102 16.07 -14.65 -23.47
N ALA A 103 15.59 -13.95 -24.49
CA ALA A 103 14.46 -14.39 -25.28
C ALA A 103 14.86 -15.67 -26.02
N GLY A 104 14.66 -16.82 -25.38
CA GLY A 104 14.59 -18.08 -26.11
C GLY A 104 13.55 -17.93 -27.21
N VAL A 105 13.84 -18.49 -28.38
CA VAL A 105 13.03 -18.38 -29.60
C VAL A 105 11.57 -18.71 -29.27
N ALA A 106 10.72 -17.69 -29.25
CA ALA A 106 9.29 -17.87 -29.07
C ALA A 106 8.76 -18.70 -30.25
N PRO A 107 7.92 -19.73 -30.01
CA PRO A 107 7.25 -20.42 -31.10
C PRO A 107 6.39 -19.41 -31.87
N ARG A 108 6.53 -19.37 -33.20
CA ARG A 108 5.68 -18.52 -34.04
C ARG A 108 4.20 -18.87 -33.78
N PRO A 109 3.32 -17.88 -33.54
CA PRO A 109 1.92 -18.16 -33.33
C PRO A 109 1.30 -18.71 -34.62
N SER A 110 0.66 -19.87 -34.52
CA SER A 110 -0.26 -20.38 -35.54
C SER A 110 -1.51 -19.48 -35.57
N SER A 111 -1.83 -18.98 -36.76
CA SER A 111 -2.94 -18.07 -37.00
C SER A 111 -4.28 -18.71 -36.64
N ILE A 112 -5.03 -18.14 -35.69
CA ILE A 112 -6.48 -18.29 -35.60
C ILE A 112 -7.07 -16.94 -35.19
N ALA A 113 -8.11 -16.55 -35.93
CA ALA A 113 -8.89 -15.32 -35.74
C ALA A 113 -9.38 -15.19 -34.30
N ALA A 114 -8.85 -14.21 -33.56
CA ALA A 114 -9.37 -13.76 -32.28
C ALA A 114 -9.23 -12.24 -32.26
N GLN A 115 -10.28 -11.53 -31.88
CA GLN A 115 -10.31 -10.07 -31.79
C GLN A 115 -9.02 -9.55 -31.13
N ASN A 116 -8.44 -8.49 -31.72
CA ASN A 116 -7.21 -7.84 -31.29
C ASN A 116 -7.37 -7.26 -29.87
N ARG A 117 -7.28 -8.10 -28.83
CA ARG A 117 -7.15 -7.64 -27.44
C ARG A 117 -5.68 -7.37 -27.16
N MET A 118 -5.39 -6.22 -26.57
CA MET A 118 -4.07 -5.93 -26.02
C MET A 118 -3.71 -7.01 -24.98
N ARG A 119 -2.61 -7.71 -25.20
CA ARG A 119 -2.07 -8.72 -24.26
C ARG A 119 -0.98 -8.08 -23.43
N VAL A 120 -0.95 -8.42 -22.14
CA VAL A 120 0.06 -7.92 -21.22
C VAL A 120 1.01 -9.07 -20.96
N HIS A 121 2.22 -9.01 -21.53
CA HIS A 121 3.21 -10.05 -21.33
C HIS A 121 3.68 -10.04 -19.86
N PRO A 122 3.90 -11.19 -19.19
CA PRO A 122 4.26 -11.22 -17.76
C PRO A 122 5.51 -10.41 -17.36
N LYS A 123 6.46 -10.17 -18.29
CA LYS A 123 7.59 -9.26 -18.04
C LYS A 123 7.15 -7.84 -17.68
N PHE A 124 5.97 -7.41 -18.15
CA PHE A 124 5.41 -6.10 -17.81
C PHE A 124 5.11 -5.96 -16.32
N LEU A 125 4.74 -7.03 -15.60
CA LEU A 125 4.54 -6.99 -14.15
C LEU A 125 5.79 -6.45 -13.44
N HIS A 126 6.95 -7.00 -13.82
CA HIS A 126 8.23 -6.58 -13.28
C HIS A 126 8.64 -5.18 -13.76
N SER A 127 8.53 -4.90 -15.07
CA SER A 127 8.89 -3.58 -15.61
C SER A 127 8.06 -2.45 -14.99
N ASN A 128 6.76 -2.67 -14.77
CA ASN A 128 5.89 -1.67 -14.14
C ASN A 128 6.30 -1.43 -12.67
N ALA A 129 6.66 -2.50 -11.95
CA ALA A 129 7.12 -2.44 -10.57
C ALA A 129 8.42 -1.62 -10.38
N THR A 130 9.25 -1.45 -11.42
CA THR A 130 10.50 -0.67 -11.35
C THR A 130 10.30 0.82 -11.06
N SER A 131 9.06 1.31 -11.13
CA SER A 131 8.70 2.67 -10.71
C SER A 131 9.00 2.91 -9.22
N HIS A 132 8.76 1.93 -8.35
CA HIS A 132 9.11 2.03 -6.94
C HIS A 132 10.60 1.71 -6.72
N LYS A 133 11.42 2.74 -6.59
CA LYS A 133 12.83 2.58 -6.21
C LYS A 133 12.97 2.21 -4.73
N TRP A 134 12.19 2.88 -3.88
CA TRP A 134 12.21 2.70 -2.43
C TRP A 134 11.11 1.73 -1.98
N VAL A 135 11.49 0.68 -1.25
CA VAL A 135 10.59 -0.44 -0.90
C VAL A 135 9.42 -0.01 -0.02
N PHE A 136 9.60 0.94 0.89
CA PHE A 136 8.50 1.45 1.72
C PHE A 136 7.47 2.26 0.94
N GLY A 137 7.85 2.87 -0.19
CA GLY A 137 6.89 3.48 -1.10
C GLY A 137 5.88 2.46 -1.64
N ALA A 138 6.33 1.23 -1.91
CA ALA A 138 5.43 0.14 -2.30
C ALA A 138 4.53 -0.34 -1.14
N ILE A 139 5.04 -0.41 0.10
CA ILE A 139 4.21 -0.74 1.27
C ILE A 139 3.15 0.35 1.48
N ALA A 140 3.52 1.62 1.29
CA ALA A 140 2.60 2.72 1.46
C ALA A 140 1.45 2.73 0.44
N GLU A 141 1.65 2.26 -0.79
CA GLU A 141 0.53 2.03 -1.74
C GLU A 141 -0.51 1.04 -1.19
N LEU A 142 -0.09 0.03 -0.44
CA LEU A 142 -1.00 -0.94 0.18
C LEU A 142 -1.70 -0.34 1.41
N LEU A 143 -0.97 0.45 2.22
CA LEU A 143 -1.55 1.23 3.30
C LEU A 143 -2.59 2.24 2.80
N ASP A 144 -2.32 2.93 1.69
CA ASP A 144 -3.24 3.89 1.08
C ASP A 144 -4.58 3.23 0.74
N ASN A 145 -4.55 2.00 0.22
CA ASN A 145 -5.77 1.26 -0.07
C ASN A 145 -6.55 0.89 1.19
N ALA A 146 -5.86 0.51 2.27
CA ALA A 146 -6.51 0.20 3.55
C ALA A 146 -7.08 1.46 4.24
N VAL A 147 -6.37 2.59 4.18
CA VAL A 147 -6.84 3.87 4.73
C VAL A 147 -8.02 4.42 3.92
N ASP A 148 -8.01 4.29 2.59
CA ASP A 148 -9.13 4.64 1.73
C ASP A 148 -10.41 3.85 2.09
N GLU A 149 -10.29 2.67 2.71
CA GLU A 149 -11.42 1.86 3.20
C GLU A 149 -11.98 2.34 4.54
N ALA A 150 -11.39 3.34 5.19
CA ALA A 150 -11.95 3.93 6.42
C ALA A 150 -13.37 4.50 6.18
N GLN A 151 -13.66 5.00 4.97
CA GLN A 151 -15.01 5.44 4.57
C GLN A 151 -16.01 4.27 4.50
N ASN A 152 -15.52 3.04 4.32
CA ASN A 152 -16.29 1.80 4.28
C ASN A 152 -16.26 1.06 5.63
N GLY A 153 -15.82 1.73 6.70
CA GLY A 153 -15.85 1.20 8.06
C GLY A 153 -14.57 0.50 8.52
N ALA A 154 -13.48 0.54 7.74
CA ALA A 154 -12.19 0.05 8.21
C ALA A 154 -11.76 0.81 9.48
N SER A 155 -11.30 0.08 10.48
CA SER A 155 -10.80 0.61 11.74
C SER A 155 -9.31 0.32 11.96
N PHE A 156 -8.72 -0.61 11.20
CA PHE A 156 -7.30 -0.86 11.27
C PHE A 156 -6.68 -1.48 10.02
N VAL A 157 -5.36 -1.39 9.96
CA VAL A 157 -4.52 -2.22 9.09
C VAL A 157 -3.39 -2.83 9.90
N ILE A 158 -3.11 -4.10 9.66
CA ILE A 158 -2.02 -4.88 10.24
C ILE A 158 -0.97 -5.11 9.17
N ILE A 159 0.28 -4.77 9.49
CA ILE A 159 1.46 -5.15 8.72
C ILE A 159 2.30 -6.10 9.57
N ASP A 160 2.53 -7.30 9.08
CA ASP A 160 3.30 -8.30 9.82
C ASP A 160 4.16 -9.19 8.91
N LYS A 161 4.97 -10.06 9.51
CA LYS A 161 5.64 -11.16 8.82
C LYS A 161 4.91 -12.45 9.14
N LEU A 162 4.72 -13.27 8.12
CA LEU A 162 4.30 -14.65 8.30
C LEU A 162 5.53 -15.56 8.24
N THR A 163 5.64 -16.45 9.22
CA THR A 163 6.65 -17.49 9.31
C THR A 163 6.08 -18.83 8.79
N ASN A 164 6.96 -19.84 8.62
CA ASN A 164 6.58 -21.22 8.29
C ASN A 164 5.79 -21.42 6.97
N ILE A 165 5.82 -20.43 6.09
CA ILE A 165 5.34 -20.57 4.72
C ILE A 165 6.40 -21.29 3.89
N LYS A 166 5.97 -22.11 2.91
CA LYS A 166 6.84 -22.91 2.01
C LYS A 166 8.02 -22.14 1.38
N SER A 167 7.96 -20.81 1.32
CA SER A 167 8.94 -19.92 0.69
C SER A 167 9.80 -19.09 1.66
N GLY A 168 9.72 -19.33 2.98
CA GLY A 168 10.41 -18.53 4.00
C GLY A 168 9.52 -17.42 4.56
N HIS A 169 10.07 -16.22 4.74
CA HIS A 169 9.31 -15.07 5.23
C HIS A 169 8.38 -14.52 4.14
N ALA A 170 7.17 -14.16 4.53
CA ALA A 170 6.22 -13.42 3.71
C ALA A 170 5.78 -12.16 4.44
N LEU A 171 5.48 -11.11 3.69
CA LEU A 171 4.90 -9.87 4.20
C LEU A 171 3.38 -9.99 4.16
N LEU A 172 2.75 -9.75 5.30
CA LEU A 172 1.30 -9.70 5.48
C LEU A 172 0.85 -8.24 5.57
N ILE A 173 -0.19 -7.91 4.82
CA ILE A 173 -0.97 -6.68 4.98
C ILE A 173 -2.44 -7.09 5.09
N GLN A 174 -3.10 -6.72 6.18
CA GLN A 174 -4.52 -7.05 6.39
C GLN A 174 -5.29 -5.85 6.94
N ASP A 175 -6.43 -5.55 6.33
CA ASP A 175 -7.39 -4.55 6.81
C ASP A 175 -8.75 -5.19 7.13
N ASP A 176 -9.54 -4.49 7.93
CA ASP A 176 -10.93 -4.81 8.26
C ASP A 176 -11.94 -3.98 7.45
N GLY A 177 -11.55 -3.48 6.28
CA GLY A 177 -12.41 -2.69 5.39
C GLY A 177 -13.55 -3.48 4.75
N GLY A 178 -14.22 -2.90 3.77
CA GLY A 178 -15.43 -3.49 3.17
C GLY A 178 -15.19 -4.78 2.38
N GLY A 179 -13.92 -5.06 2.06
CA GLY A 179 -13.51 -6.15 1.18
C GLY A 179 -13.99 -5.98 -0.26
N MET A 180 -13.72 -6.97 -1.08
CA MET A 180 -14.05 -6.97 -2.51
C MET A 180 -15.00 -8.13 -2.83
N ASP A 181 -16.08 -7.83 -3.55
CA ASP A 181 -16.89 -8.88 -4.17
C ASP A 181 -16.07 -9.57 -5.30
N PRO A 182 -16.53 -10.73 -5.81
CA PRO A 182 -15.79 -11.47 -6.84
C PRO A 182 -15.41 -10.65 -8.07
N GLU A 183 -16.24 -9.69 -8.50
CA GLU A 183 -15.94 -8.86 -9.66
C GLU A 183 -14.97 -7.75 -9.32
N SER A 184 -15.13 -7.11 -8.16
CA SER A 184 -14.17 -6.12 -7.65
C SER A 184 -12.76 -6.70 -7.50
N LEU A 185 -12.61 -7.97 -7.05
CA LEU A 185 -11.29 -8.62 -7.01
C LEU A 185 -10.69 -8.80 -8.42
N ARG A 186 -11.52 -9.15 -9.42
CA ARG A 186 -11.08 -9.29 -10.81
C ARG A 186 -10.60 -7.95 -11.37
N HIS A 187 -11.33 -6.86 -11.10
CA HIS A 187 -10.89 -5.50 -11.44
C HIS A 187 -9.60 -5.14 -10.70
N CYS A 188 -9.50 -5.44 -9.41
CA CYS A 188 -8.33 -5.17 -8.59
C CYS A 188 -7.06 -5.85 -9.12
N LEU A 189 -7.17 -7.05 -9.71
CA LEU A 189 -6.03 -7.79 -10.29
C LEU A 189 -5.85 -7.56 -11.80
N SER A 190 -6.77 -6.84 -12.45
CA SER A 190 -6.69 -6.46 -13.88
C SER A 190 -6.11 -5.06 -14.07
N PHE A 191 -5.30 -4.84 -15.10
CA PHE A 191 -4.71 -3.52 -15.37
C PHE A 191 -5.74 -2.48 -15.80
N GLY A 192 -5.63 -1.25 -15.29
CA GLY A 192 -6.39 -0.09 -15.76
C GLY A 192 -7.81 0.06 -15.23
N PHE A 193 -8.22 -0.73 -14.21
CA PHE A 193 -9.52 -0.58 -13.56
C PHE A 193 -9.37 0.12 -12.19
N SER A 194 -10.15 1.17 -11.99
CA SER A 194 -10.33 1.84 -10.70
C SER A 194 -11.76 2.39 -10.64
N ASP A 195 -12.54 1.90 -9.68
CA ASP A 195 -13.90 2.38 -9.42
C ASP A 195 -13.90 3.57 -8.43
N LYS A 196 -12.70 4.02 -8.00
CA LYS A 196 -12.54 5.18 -7.10
C LYS A 196 -12.86 6.46 -7.87
N LEU A 197 -14.13 6.87 -7.78
CA LEU A 197 -14.70 8.06 -8.44
C LEU A 197 -14.52 9.34 -7.62
N SER A 198 -14.02 9.27 -6.39
CA SER A 198 -13.88 10.43 -5.51
C SER A 198 -12.52 11.11 -5.64
N ASP A 199 -12.53 12.44 -5.78
CA ASP A 199 -11.34 13.30 -5.71
C ASP A 199 -10.63 13.24 -4.35
N SER A 200 -11.25 12.65 -3.32
CA SER A 200 -10.69 12.49 -1.99
C SER A 200 -9.85 11.22 -1.79
N SER A 201 -9.93 10.25 -2.70
CA SER A 201 -9.19 8.98 -2.57
C SER A 201 -7.72 9.13 -2.99
N ILE A 202 -6.83 8.42 -2.29
CA ILE A 202 -5.40 8.45 -2.59
C ILE A 202 -5.09 7.60 -3.83
N GLY A 203 -5.81 6.47 -4.01
CA GLY A 203 -5.65 5.59 -5.17
C GLY A 203 -6.50 5.98 -6.37
N GLN A 204 -5.89 6.48 -7.45
CA GLN A 204 -6.65 6.89 -8.65
C GLN A 204 -6.40 6.00 -9.89
N TYR A 205 -5.20 5.45 -10.04
CA TYR A 205 -4.74 4.91 -11.32
C TYR A 205 -5.00 3.41 -11.53
N GLY A 206 -5.56 2.70 -10.54
CA GLY A 206 -5.83 1.27 -10.65
C GLY A 206 -4.59 0.37 -10.81
N ASN A 207 -3.37 0.90 -10.62
CA ASN A 207 -2.10 0.18 -10.81
C ASN A 207 -1.29 -0.01 -9.52
N GLY A 208 -1.61 0.72 -8.45
CA GLY A 208 -0.84 0.73 -7.19
C GLY A 208 -0.65 -0.66 -6.61
N PHE A 209 -1.73 -1.46 -6.50
CA PHE A 209 -1.67 -2.82 -5.96
C PHE A 209 -0.72 -3.75 -6.74
N LYS A 210 -0.83 -3.80 -8.08
CA LYS A 210 -0.01 -4.70 -8.90
C LYS A 210 1.46 -4.30 -8.83
N THR A 211 1.73 -3.01 -8.91
CA THR A 211 3.07 -2.44 -8.92
C THR A 211 3.77 -2.65 -7.58
N SER A 212 3.07 -2.38 -6.47
CA SER A 212 3.60 -2.54 -5.12
C SER A 212 3.87 -3.99 -4.76
N THR A 213 2.90 -4.90 -4.97
CA THR A 213 3.09 -6.32 -4.66
C THR A 213 4.22 -6.94 -5.45
N MET A 214 4.34 -6.64 -6.75
CA MET A 214 5.44 -7.10 -7.60
C MET A 214 6.79 -6.45 -7.27
N ARG A 215 6.81 -5.27 -6.64
CA ARG A 215 8.03 -4.65 -6.10
C ARG A 215 8.47 -5.28 -4.79
N LEU A 216 7.54 -5.79 -3.98
CA LEU A 216 7.81 -6.36 -2.66
C LEU A 216 8.23 -7.84 -2.73
N GLY A 217 7.62 -8.60 -3.64
CA GLY A 217 7.99 -9.99 -3.89
C GLY A 217 7.60 -10.44 -5.29
N ALA A 218 8.06 -11.64 -5.66
CA ALA A 218 7.72 -12.21 -6.96
C ALA A 218 6.23 -12.62 -7.03
N ASP A 219 5.61 -12.89 -5.90
CA ASP A 219 4.28 -13.48 -5.86
C ASP A 219 3.43 -12.91 -4.72
N ALA A 220 2.14 -12.73 -4.97
CA ALA A 220 1.18 -12.27 -3.98
C ALA A 220 -0.14 -13.03 -4.10
N VAL A 221 -0.71 -13.40 -2.95
CA VAL A 221 -2.05 -13.97 -2.85
C VAL A 221 -2.94 -13.03 -2.05
N VAL A 222 -4.15 -12.81 -2.55
CA VAL A 222 -5.16 -11.93 -1.96
C VAL A 222 -6.32 -12.79 -1.50
N PHE A 223 -6.71 -12.63 -0.24
CA PHE A 223 -7.94 -13.13 0.33
C PHE A 223 -8.81 -11.93 0.63
N THR A 224 -10.09 -12.01 0.27
CA THR A 224 -11.01 -10.91 0.54
C THR A 224 -12.38 -11.45 0.86
N ARG A 225 -13.01 -10.89 1.89
CA ARG A 225 -14.37 -11.22 2.31
C ARG A 225 -15.21 -9.97 2.20
N CYS A 226 -16.32 -10.06 1.51
CA CYS A 226 -17.21 -8.93 1.27
C CYS A 226 -18.66 -9.31 1.58
N HIS A 227 -19.36 -8.41 2.27
CA HIS A 227 -20.78 -8.51 2.49
C HIS A 227 -21.50 -7.39 1.72
N LYS A 228 -22.06 -7.74 0.56
CA LYS A 228 -22.72 -6.81 -0.35
C LYS A 228 -24.05 -7.39 -0.80
N GLU A 229 -25.10 -6.56 -0.85
CA GLU A 229 -26.44 -6.97 -1.31
C GLU A 229 -26.98 -8.24 -0.62
N ARG A 230 -26.78 -8.35 0.71
CA ARG A 230 -27.17 -9.51 1.54
C ARG A 230 -26.48 -10.83 1.17
N THR A 231 -25.42 -10.76 0.37
CA THR A 231 -24.61 -11.91 -0.01
C THR A 231 -23.24 -11.77 0.62
N LEU A 232 -22.85 -12.78 1.39
CA LEU A 232 -21.50 -12.89 1.93
C LEU A 232 -20.66 -13.73 0.98
N THR A 233 -19.60 -13.13 0.45
CA THR A 233 -18.67 -13.78 -0.49
C THR A 233 -17.25 -13.75 0.05
N GLN A 234 -16.46 -14.72 -0.39
CA GLN A 234 -15.04 -14.80 -0.14
C GLN A 234 -14.34 -15.20 -1.42
N SER A 235 -13.30 -14.48 -1.78
CA SER A 235 -12.55 -14.74 -3.00
C SER A 235 -11.05 -14.80 -2.72
N VAL A 236 -10.37 -15.67 -3.47
CA VAL A 236 -8.92 -15.81 -3.44
C VAL A 236 -8.38 -15.56 -4.83
N GLY A 237 -7.37 -14.70 -4.95
CA GLY A 237 -6.68 -14.43 -6.21
C GLY A 237 -5.16 -14.55 -6.06
N LEU A 238 -4.48 -15.08 -7.08
CA LEU A 238 -3.02 -15.24 -7.09
C LEU A 238 -2.38 -14.45 -8.23
N LEU A 239 -1.64 -13.41 -7.89
CA LEU A 239 -0.76 -12.70 -8.81
C LEU A 239 0.66 -13.25 -8.65
N SER A 240 1.06 -14.19 -9.50
CA SER A 240 2.33 -14.91 -9.35
C SER A 240 3.22 -14.76 -10.58
N TYR A 241 4.29 -13.98 -10.46
CA TYR A 241 5.32 -13.90 -11.49
C TYR A 241 6.00 -15.26 -11.65
N THR A 242 6.25 -15.98 -10.55
CA THR A 242 6.87 -17.31 -10.57
C THR A 242 6.06 -18.30 -11.42
N PHE A 243 4.74 -18.40 -11.18
CA PHE A 243 3.83 -19.22 -11.98
C PHE A 243 3.94 -18.86 -13.46
N LEU A 244 3.68 -17.60 -13.82
CA LEU A 244 3.63 -17.14 -15.20
C LEU A 244 4.93 -17.42 -15.96
N ARG A 245 6.09 -17.24 -15.29
CA ARG A 245 7.39 -17.45 -15.90
C ARG A 245 7.75 -18.93 -16.01
N GLN A 246 7.50 -19.74 -14.99
CA GLN A 246 7.83 -21.16 -15.03
C GLN A 246 6.93 -21.95 -15.98
N THR A 247 5.69 -21.53 -16.20
CA THR A 247 4.78 -22.16 -17.17
C THR A 247 4.90 -21.59 -18.59
N GLY A 248 5.74 -20.58 -18.80
CA GLY A 248 5.94 -19.96 -20.11
C GLY A 248 4.72 -19.24 -20.65
N CYS A 249 3.93 -18.59 -19.78
CA CYS A 249 2.76 -17.83 -20.21
C CYS A 249 3.18 -16.57 -20.99
N ASP A 250 2.50 -16.32 -22.12
CA ASP A 250 2.70 -15.12 -22.96
C ASP A 250 1.72 -13.98 -22.64
N ASP A 251 0.75 -14.23 -21.75
CA ASP A 251 -0.21 -13.24 -21.23
C ASP A 251 -0.30 -13.39 -19.70
N VAL A 252 -0.68 -12.33 -19.00
CA VAL A 252 -0.90 -12.37 -17.55
C VAL A 252 -2.21 -13.11 -17.25
N ILE A 253 -2.09 -14.26 -16.60
CA ILE A 253 -3.19 -15.09 -16.12
C ILE A 253 -3.20 -15.03 -14.60
N VAL A 254 -4.36 -14.73 -14.02
CA VAL A 254 -4.54 -14.62 -12.56
C VAL A 254 -5.56 -15.66 -12.10
N PRO A 255 -5.12 -16.78 -11.51
CA PRO A 255 -6.02 -17.80 -10.98
C PRO A 255 -6.87 -17.21 -9.83
N MET A 256 -8.19 -17.40 -9.92
CA MET A 256 -9.12 -16.96 -8.88
C MET A 256 -10.19 -18.01 -8.58
N VAL A 257 -10.58 -18.10 -7.32
CA VAL A 257 -11.70 -18.93 -6.85
C VAL A 257 -12.59 -18.12 -5.93
N ASP A 258 -13.90 -18.36 -6.03
CA ASP A 258 -14.92 -17.65 -5.28
C ASP A 258 -15.73 -18.65 -4.44
N TYR A 259 -16.14 -18.22 -3.25
CA TYR A 259 -17.03 -18.94 -2.35
C TYR A 259 -18.17 -18.00 -1.96
N LYS A 260 -19.37 -18.56 -1.78
CA LYS A 260 -20.54 -17.83 -1.31
C LYS A 260 -21.06 -18.50 -0.05
N PHE A 261 -21.53 -17.70 0.90
CA PHE A 261 -22.20 -18.24 2.07
C PHE A 261 -23.57 -18.78 1.65
N ASP A 262 -23.83 -20.04 1.96
CA ASP A 262 -25.14 -20.67 1.78
C ASP A 262 -25.88 -20.65 3.11
N THR A 263 -27.01 -19.94 3.13
CA THR A 263 -27.88 -19.85 4.32
C THR A 263 -28.55 -21.18 4.66
N VAL A 264 -28.68 -22.09 3.70
CA VAL A 264 -29.32 -23.40 3.90
C VAL A 264 -28.34 -24.37 4.58
N ASP A 265 -27.11 -24.44 4.07
CA ASP A 265 -26.07 -25.33 4.60
C ASP A 265 -25.31 -24.71 5.80
N GLY A 266 -25.50 -23.42 6.07
CA GLY A 266 -24.89 -22.72 7.19
C GLY A 266 -23.38 -22.52 7.03
N GLY A 267 -22.86 -22.50 5.81
CA GLY A 267 -21.43 -22.45 5.53
C GLY A 267 -21.08 -21.93 4.14
N PHE A 268 -19.79 -21.76 3.88
CA PHE A 268 -19.31 -21.34 2.56
C PHE A 268 -19.27 -22.51 1.58
N VAL A 269 -19.90 -22.34 0.42
CA VAL A 269 -19.87 -23.28 -0.69
C VAL A 269 -19.14 -22.68 -1.88
N ARG A 270 -18.51 -23.53 -2.70
CA ARG A 270 -17.81 -23.10 -3.92
C ARG A 270 -18.77 -22.37 -4.84
N PHE A 271 -18.42 -21.16 -5.26
CA PHE A 271 -19.23 -20.34 -6.15
C PHE A 271 -18.76 -20.49 -7.60
N ILE A 272 -19.38 -21.43 -8.32
CA ILE A 272 -19.01 -21.79 -9.69
C ILE A 272 -19.63 -20.80 -10.70
N ARG A 273 -18.89 -19.73 -11.05
CA ARG A 273 -19.36 -18.70 -12.00
C ARG A 273 -19.15 -19.06 -13.48
N HIS A 274 -18.01 -19.67 -13.82
CA HIS A 274 -17.57 -19.89 -15.20
C HIS A 274 -17.41 -21.39 -15.57
N GLY A 275 -17.88 -22.27 -14.69
CA GLY A 275 -17.85 -23.72 -14.90
C GLY A 275 -16.88 -24.44 -13.96
N GLN A 276 -17.19 -25.72 -13.70
CA GLN A 276 -16.52 -26.51 -12.68
C GLN A 276 -15.07 -26.83 -13.03
N LYS A 277 -14.76 -26.99 -14.33
CA LYS A 277 -13.40 -27.23 -14.82
C LYS A 277 -12.49 -26.03 -14.56
N GLU A 278 -12.96 -24.82 -14.84
CA GLU A 278 -12.18 -23.59 -14.61
C GLU A 278 -11.90 -23.39 -13.12
N PHE A 279 -12.93 -23.54 -12.27
CA PHE A 279 -12.76 -23.49 -10.82
C PHE A 279 -11.70 -24.48 -10.33
N HIS A 280 -11.79 -25.75 -10.79
CA HIS A 280 -10.84 -26.79 -10.39
C HIS A 280 -9.41 -26.47 -10.87
N ASN A 281 -9.24 -25.96 -12.09
CA ASN A 281 -7.94 -25.57 -12.61
C ASN A 281 -7.34 -24.39 -11.84
N ASN A 282 -8.14 -23.37 -11.53
CA ASN A 282 -7.71 -22.21 -10.75
C ASN A 282 -7.32 -22.63 -9.32
N LEU A 283 -8.14 -23.45 -8.68
CA LEU A 283 -7.84 -24.00 -7.36
C LEU A 283 -6.54 -24.82 -7.38
N SER A 284 -6.39 -25.73 -8.34
CA SER A 284 -5.16 -26.52 -8.49
C SER A 284 -3.93 -25.64 -8.67
N THR A 285 -4.05 -24.55 -9.44
CA THR A 285 -2.98 -23.57 -9.63
C THR A 285 -2.66 -22.84 -8.33
N LEU A 286 -3.67 -22.36 -7.60
CA LEU A 286 -3.53 -21.75 -6.27
C LEU A 286 -2.79 -22.68 -5.30
N LEU A 287 -3.22 -23.94 -5.20
CA LEU A 287 -2.64 -24.90 -4.26
C LEU A 287 -1.19 -25.30 -4.59
N ARG A 288 -0.83 -25.22 -5.88
CA ARG A 288 0.52 -25.52 -6.37
C ARG A 288 1.49 -24.36 -6.19
N TRP A 289 1.04 -23.13 -6.47
CA TRP A 289 1.93 -21.96 -6.61
C TRP A 289 1.82 -20.96 -5.46
N SER A 290 0.80 -21.06 -4.61
CA SER A 290 0.73 -20.29 -3.36
C SER A 290 1.42 -21.03 -2.20
N PRO A 291 1.62 -20.36 -1.06
CA PRO A 291 2.02 -20.98 0.20
C PRO A 291 1.18 -22.17 0.68
N PHE A 292 -0.10 -22.24 0.24
CA PHE A 292 -1.11 -23.10 0.85
C PHE A 292 -1.32 -24.37 0.01
N ALA A 293 -0.95 -25.54 0.56
CA ALA A 293 -0.97 -26.80 -0.19
C ALA A 293 -2.37 -27.43 -0.36
N GLY A 294 -3.34 -27.05 0.48
CA GLY A 294 -4.68 -27.63 0.52
C GLY A 294 -5.75 -26.55 0.60
N GLU A 295 -6.93 -26.85 0.05
CA GLU A 295 -8.08 -25.93 0.06
C GLU A 295 -8.50 -25.58 1.49
N GLU A 296 -8.41 -26.52 2.43
CA GLU A 296 -8.65 -26.25 3.85
C GLU A 296 -7.69 -25.18 4.41
N ASN A 297 -6.38 -25.30 4.15
CA ASN A 297 -5.40 -24.32 4.62
C ASN A 297 -5.57 -22.95 3.95
N LEU A 298 -6.04 -22.95 2.70
CA LEU A 298 -6.41 -21.74 1.97
C LEU A 298 -7.62 -21.07 2.62
N LEU A 299 -8.65 -21.85 2.96
CA LEU A 299 -9.88 -21.35 3.58
C LEU A 299 -9.66 -20.88 5.03
N LYS A 300 -8.77 -21.52 5.79
CA LYS A 300 -8.36 -21.07 7.13
C LYS A 300 -7.83 -19.64 7.16
N GLN A 301 -7.28 -19.13 6.04
CA GLN A 301 -6.84 -17.74 5.97
C GLN A 301 -7.98 -16.73 6.16
N PHE A 302 -9.22 -17.12 5.88
CA PHE A 302 -10.39 -16.27 6.13
C PHE A 302 -10.83 -16.25 7.60
N ASP A 303 -10.32 -17.14 8.46
CA ASP A 303 -10.65 -17.14 9.89
C ASP A 303 -10.04 -15.91 10.59
N HIS A 304 -8.95 -15.39 10.04
CA HIS A 304 -8.35 -14.11 10.46
C HIS A 304 -9.11 -12.89 9.95
N LEU A 305 -10.04 -13.06 9.02
CA LEU A 305 -10.90 -11.99 8.53
C LEU A 305 -12.22 -12.00 9.31
N GLY A 306 -12.66 -10.81 9.74
CA GLY A 306 -13.97 -10.60 10.37
C GLY A 306 -15.12 -10.81 9.39
N HIS A 307 -16.24 -10.11 9.52
CA HIS A 307 -17.33 -10.26 8.54
C HIS A 307 -16.98 -9.72 7.13
N HIS A 308 -16.00 -8.85 7.05
CA HIS A 308 -15.45 -8.26 5.83
C HIS A 308 -13.96 -7.95 6.05
N GLY A 309 -13.24 -7.66 4.97
CA GLY A 309 -11.84 -7.24 5.01
C GLY A 309 -11.00 -7.87 3.89
N THR A 310 -9.75 -7.42 3.80
CA THR A 310 -8.79 -7.91 2.81
C THR A 310 -7.50 -8.32 3.49
N ARG A 311 -6.95 -9.47 3.09
CA ARG A 311 -5.67 -10.02 3.56
C ARG A 311 -4.79 -10.30 2.35
N VAL A 312 -3.67 -9.59 2.28
CA VAL A 312 -2.67 -9.68 1.21
C VAL A 312 -1.41 -10.30 1.77
N ILE A 313 -0.96 -11.40 1.16
CA ILE A 313 0.28 -12.08 1.53
C ILE A 313 1.22 -11.99 0.34
N VAL A 314 2.29 -11.21 0.48
CA VAL A 314 3.38 -11.12 -0.50
C VAL A 314 4.50 -12.07 -0.07
N PHE A 315 4.85 -13.01 -0.94
CA PHE A 315 5.82 -14.04 -0.65
C PHE A 315 6.85 -14.14 -1.78
N ASN A 316 7.90 -14.95 -1.57
CA ASN A 316 9.07 -14.92 -2.44
C ASN A 316 9.63 -13.48 -2.53
N LEU A 317 9.82 -12.86 -1.35
CA LEU A 317 10.34 -11.51 -1.19
C LEU A 317 11.70 -11.37 -1.88
N TRP A 318 11.98 -10.16 -2.39
CA TRP A 318 13.21 -9.90 -3.11
C TRP A 318 14.43 -9.84 -2.18
N LEU A 319 15.56 -10.25 -2.73
CA LEU A 319 16.88 -10.14 -2.12
C LEU A 319 17.59 -8.90 -2.67
N ASN A 320 18.44 -8.30 -1.83
CA ASN A 320 19.34 -7.23 -2.21
C ASN A 320 20.52 -7.76 -3.08
N ASP A 321 21.41 -6.85 -3.47
CA ASP A 321 22.56 -7.19 -4.32
C ASP A 321 23.54 -8.16 -3.67
N ASP A 322 23.59 -8.17 -2.33
CA ASP A 322 24.40 -9.08 -1.50
C ASP A 322 23.73 -10.45 -1.25
N GLY A 323 22.49 -10.63 -1.72
CA GLY A 323 21.74 -11.89 -1.58
C GLY A 323 21.00 -12.06 -0.25
N TYR A 324 20.90 -11.02 0.57
CA TYR A 324 20.09 -10.99 1.79
C TYR A 324 18.68 -10.46 1.51
N PRO A 325 17.66 -10.81 2.32
CA PRO A 325 16.33 -10.21 2.21
C PRO A 325 16.41 -8.68 2.24
N GLU A 326 15.72 -7.98 1.34
CA GLU A 326 15.70 -6.50 1.34
C GLU A 326 14.98 -5.94 2.59
N LEU A 327 13.97 -6.67 3.08
CA LEU A 327 13.26 -6.39 4.32
C LEU A 327 13.78 -7.29 5.44
N ASP A 328 14.29 -6.66 6.50
CA ASP A 328 14.72 -7.27 7.75
C ASP A 328 13.57 -7.25 8.75
N PHE A 329 13.20 -8.43 9.25
CA PHE A 329 12.13 -8.62 10.22
C PHE A 329 12.64 -9.06 11.60
N ASP A 330 13.96 -9.22 11.75
CA ASP A 330 14.58 -9.93 12.87
C ASP A 330 15.42 -8.99 13.75
N THR A 331 16.05 -7.94 13.19
CA THR A 331 16.82 -6.95 13.97
C THR A 331 15.98 -6.23 15.01
N ASN A 332 14.73 -5.87 14.67
CA ASN A 332 13.77 -5.30 15.61
C ASN A 332 12.44 -6.03 15.48
N LYS A 333 12.05 -6.75 16.53
CA LYS A 333 10.79 -7.53 16.55
C LYS A 333 9.53 -6.70 16.35
N GLN A 334 9.58 -5.40 16.66
CA GLN A 334 8.45 -4.47 16.54
C GLN A 334 8.53 -3.60 15.28
N ASP A 335 9.47 -3.84 14.36
CA ASP A 335 9.63 -3.03 13.16
C ASP A 335 9.94 -3.90 11.94
N ILE A 336 9.88 -3.30 10.75
CA ILE A 336 10.42 -3.86 9.52
C ILE A 336 11.44 -2.86 9.01
N ILE A 337 12.69 -3.29 8.92
CA ILE A 337 13.84 -2.43 8.61
C ILE A 337 14.35 -2.76 7.20
N ILE A 338 14.88 -1.76 6.49
CA ILE A 338 15.62 -2.02 5.24
C ILE A 338 16.99 -2.59 5.59
N SER A 339 17.29 -3.80 5.10
CA SER A 339 18.55 -4.49 5.36
C SER A 339 19.77 -3.66 4.92
N GLY A 340 20.82 -3.66 5.75
CA GLY A 340 22.08 -2.94 5.49
C GLY A 340 22.04 -1.43 5.81
N ALA A 341 20.87 -0.84 6.04
CA ALA A 341 20.76 0.59 6.34
C ALA A 341 21.46 0.99 7.66
N LEU A 342 21.45 0.11 8.66
CA LEU A 342 22.11 0.36 9.95
C LEU A 342 23.64 0.28 9.83
N ASP A 343 24.17 -0.62 8.99
CA ASP A 343 25.61 -0.77 8.78
C ASP A 343 26.21 0.39 7.98
N GLU A 344 25.50 0.86 6.94
CA GLU A 344 25.86 2.08 6.22
C GLU A 344 25.86 3.31 7.15
N MET A 345 24.89 3.38 8.08
CA MET A 345 24.82 4.45 9.06
C MET A 345 25.96 4.39 10.09
N HIS A 346 26.30 3.19 10.60
CA HIS A 346 27.38 2.99 11.57
C HIS A 346 28.77 3.32 10.99
N ASN A 347 28.98 3.07 9.70
CA ASN A 347 30.24 3.39 9.01
C ASN A 347 30.39 4.88 8.64
N SER A 348 29.31 5.64 8.73
CA SER A 348 29.32 7.08 8.45
C SER A 348 29.77 7.89 9.69
N ARG A 349 30.53 8.97 9.49
CA ARG A 349 30.89 9.94 10.56
C ARG A 349 29.67 10.57 11.26
N PHE A 350 28.45 10.34 10.76
CA PHE A 350 27.19 10.79 11.32
C PHE A 350 26.71 9.96 12.53
N ALA A 351 27.38 8.84 12.84
CA ALA A 351 26.99 7.89 13.88
C ALA A 351 27.10 8.38 15.35
N LYS A 352 27.42 9.65 15.59
CA LYS A 352 27.73 10.14 16.95
C LYS A 352 26.74 11.14 17.54
N ASN A 353 25.67 11.53 16.84
CA ASN A 353 24.85 12.69 17.23
C ASN A 353 23.34 12.39 17.38
N LEU A 354 22.68 13.21 18.21
CA LEU A 354 21.22 13.35 18.42
C LEU A 354 20.36 13.27 17.13
N ASN A 355 20.96 13.52 15.96
CA ASN A 355 20.38 13.38 14.63
C ASN A 355 19.82 11.98 14.32
N GLN A 356 20.40 10.89 14.84
CA GLN A 356 20.06 9.54 14.34
C GLN A 356 18.68 9.05 14.76
N ASN A 357 18.22 9.45 15.95
CA ASN A 357 16.92 9.01 16.48
C ASN A 357 15.75 9.87 16.01
N HIS A 358 16.03 10.97 15.32
CA HIS A 358 14.97 11.84 14.83
C HIS A 358 14.25 11.17 13.64
N VAL A 359 12.93 11.32 13.60
CA VAL A 359 12.07 10.71 12.57
C VAL A 359 12.55 11.04 11.16
N GLY A 360 12.99 12.28 10.93
CA GLY A 360 13.58 12.78 9.67
C GLY A 360 14.87 12.09 9.19
N ASN A 361 15.43 11.17 9.97
CA ASN A 361 16.46 10.22 9.54
C ASN A 361 15.96 8.77 9.58
N GLN A 362 15.21 8.40 10.61
CA GLN A 362 14.70 7.02 10.78
C GLN A 362 13.75 6.58 9.67
N PHE A 363 12.89 7.46 9.15
CA PHE A 363 11.87 7.10 8.15
C PHE A 363 12.47 6.45 6.90
N ARG A 364 13.75 6.70 6.60
CA ARG A 364 14.44 6.15 5.41
C ARG A 364 14.60 4.63 5.47
N TYR A 365 14.63 4.05 6.67
CA TYR A 365 14.94 2.64 6.89
C TYR A 365 14.06 1.93 7.91
N SER A 366 13.36 2.64 8.79
CA SER A 366 12.37 2.09 9.73
C SER A 366 10.96 2.28 9.18
N LEU A 367 10.23 1.19 8.95
CA LEU A 367 8.86 1.26 8.48
C LEU A 367 7.96 1.89 9.54
N ARG A 368 8.19 1.59 10.83
CA ARG A 368 7.48 2.22 11.95
C ARG A 368 7.58 3.73 11.91
N ALA A 369 8.80 4.26 11.76
CA ALA A 369 9.03 5.70 11.67
C ALA A 369 8.36 6.29 10.43
N TYR A 370 8.43 5.63 9.28
CA TYR A 370 7.77 6.12 8.06
C TYR A 370 6.24 6.11 8.18
N SER A 371 5.65 5.02 8.63
CA SER A 371 4.20 4.88 8.82
C SER A 371 3.64 5.91 9.81
N SER A 372 4.41 6.30 10.83
CA SER A 372 3.98 7.32 11.81
C SER A 372 3.76 8.71 11.21
N ILE A 373 4.52 9.07 10.16
CA ILE A 373 4.43 10.39 9.49
C ILE A 373 3.73 10.33 8.13
N LEU A 374 3.30 9.14 7.70
CA LEU A 374 2.83 8.87 6.34
C LEU A 374 1.58 9.69 5.98
N TYR A 375 0.71 9.89 6.96
CA TYR A 375 -0.52 10.64 6.82
C TYR A 375 -0.48 11.90 7.69
N LEU A 376 -0.96 13.02 7.13
CA LEU A 376 -0.99 14.29 7.87
C LEU A 376 -1.97 14.20 9.04
N HIS A 377 -3.10 13.53 8.83
CA HIS A 377 -4.17 13.22 9.77
C HIS A 377 -4.75 11.83 9.46
N LEU A 378 -4.40 10.82 10.26
CA LEU A 378 -5.13 9.55 10.19
C LEU A 378 -6.60 9.74 10.59
N PRO A 379 -7.56 9.05 9.94
CA PRO A 379 -8.95 9.05 10.39
C PRO A 379 -9.03 8.65 11.87
N GLU A 380 -9.86 9.33 12.67
CA GLU A 380 -9.84 9.23 14.15
C GLU A 380 -9.93 7.80 14.71
N ARG A 381 -10.62 6.91 13.99
CA ARG A 381 -10.85 5.52 14.43
C ARG A 381 -9.90 4.52 13.76
N PHE A 382 -9.10 4.96 12.80
CA PHE A 382 -8.24 4.09 12.02
C PHE A 382 -6.86 3.93 12.68
N LYS A 383 -6.40 2.69 12.82
CA LYS A 383 -5.13 2.35 13.48
C LYS A 383 -4.20 1.57 12.56
N ILE A 384 -2.91 1.87 12.63
CA ILE A 384 -1.88 1.08 11.95
C ILE A 384 -1.17 0.22 12.99
N PHE A 385 -1.25 -1.09 12.85
CA PHE A 385 -0.48 -2.05 13.65
C PHE A 385 0.68 -2.57 12.80
N LEU A 386 1.88 -2.52 13.35
CA LEU A 386 3.07 -3.06 12.72
C LEU A 386 3.72 -4.05 13.68
N ARG A 387 3.90 -5.30 13.24
CA ARG A 387 4.51 -6.37 14.04
C ARG A 387 3.86 -6.50 15.43
N GLY A 388 2.53 -6.60 15.43
CA GLY A 388 1.70 -6.67 16.65
C GLY A 388 1.61 -5.40 17.51
N CYS A 389 2.32 -4.32 17.17
CA CYS A 389 2.36 -3.10 17.99
C CYS A 389 1.76 -1.89 17.25
N LEU A 390 0.89 -1.13 17.93
CA LEU A 390 0.32 0.12 17.42
C LEU A 390 1.43 1.08 16.99
N VAL A 391 1.27 1.71 15.82
CA VAL A 391 2.13 2.79 15.34
C VAL A 391 1.46 4.11 15.76
N GLU A 392 2.07 4.78 16.73
CA GLU A 392 1.61 6.10 17.16
C GLU A 392 1.80 7.12 16.03
N PRO A 393 0.75 7.87 15.63
CA PRO A 393 0.90 8.94 14.64
C PRO A 393 1.85 10.03 15.14
N HIS A 394 2.79 10.43 14.30
CA HIS A 394 3.76 11.48 14.60
C HIS A 394 3.45 12.72 13.75
N TYR A 395 2.90 13.76 14.37
CA TYR A 395 2.61 15.03 13.70
C TYR A 395 3.83 15.95 13.74
N ILE A 396 4.56 16.04 12.62
CA ILE A 396 5.82 16.81 12.53
C ILE A 396 5.64 18.28 12.93
N ALA A 397 4.48 18.87 12.64
CA ALA A 397 4.19 20.26 13.04
C ALA A 397 4.21 20.46 14.56
N GLY A 398 3.94 19.41 15.34
CA GLY A 398 3.99 19.42 16.81
C GLY A 398 5.41 19.47 17.39
N ASP A 399 6.43 19.09 16.62
CA ASP A 399 7.84 19.17 17.04
C ASP A 399 8.43 20.57 16.89
N LEU A 400 7.72 21.47 16.21
CA LEU A 400 8.22 22.77 15.81
C LEU A 400 8.09 23.78 16.95
N MET A 401 9.20 24.46 17.23
CA MET A 401 9.29 25.62 18.10
C MET A 401 9.15 26.91 17.28
N TYR A 402 8.63 27.96 17.90
CA TYR A 402 8.48 29.29 17.30
C TYR A 402 7.68 29.28 15.98
N THR A 403 6.64 28.46 15.93
CA THR A 403 5.85 28.21 14.72
C THR A 403 5.24 29.49 14.13
N GLN A 404 5.29 29.60 12.80
CA GLN A 404 4.56 30.57 12.02
C GLN A 404 3.74 29.86 10.95
N CYS A 405 2.56 30.39 10.64
CA CYS A 405 1.78 29.95 9.49
C CYS A 405 1.95 30.97 8.36
N ILE A 406 2.59 30.56 7.28
CA ILE A 406 2.81 31.38 6.09
C ILE A 406 1.86 30.88 5.00
N LYS A 407 1.00 31.78 4.51
CA LYS A 407 0.06 31.49 3.43
C LYS A 407 0.70 31.78 2.08
N TYR A 408 0.48 30.89 1.12
CA TYR A 408 0.90 31.04 -0.26
C TYR A 408 -0.26 30.75 -1.20
N LYS A 409 -0.59 31.68 -2.08
CA LYS A 409 -1.58 31.47 -3.13
C LYS A 409 -0.85 31.28 -4.47
N PRO A 410 -0.83 30.07 -5.04
CA PRO A 410 -0.20 29.83 -6.33
C PRO A 410 -0.91 30.66 -7.41
N GLN A 411 -0.16 31.41 -8.23
CA GLN A 411 -0.77 32.07 -9.40
C GLN A 411 -0.94 31.04 -10.51
N ALA A 412 -2.12 30.39 -10.55
CA ALA A 412 -2.52 29.54 -11.67
C ALA A 412 -2.85 30.40 -12.90
N THR A 413 -2.63 29.85 -14.08
CA THR A 413 -3.02 30.45 -15.37
C THR A 413 -4.54 30.65 -15.43
N ARG A 414 -5.00 31.89 -15.16
CA ARG A 414 -6.29 32.56 -15.47
C ARG A 414 -7.65 31.85 -15.29
N THR A 415 -7.74 30.56 -14.95
CA THR A 415 -9.02 29.82 -15.09
C THR A 415 -9.41 28.97 -13.87
N ILE A 416 -8.57 28.82 -12.86
CA ILE A 416 -8.89 28.06 -11.64
C ILE A 416 -8.57 28.93 -10.43
N GLU A 417 -9.55 29.14 -9.55
CA GLU A 417 -9.31 29.72 -8.23
C GLU A 417 -8.33 28.82 -7.49
N SER A 418 -7.08 29.26 -7.32
CA SER A 418 -6.08 28.49 -6.62
C SER A 418 -6.38 28.46 -5.11
N THR A 419 -6.47 27.26 -4.55
CA THR A 419 -6.57 27.06 -3.10
C THR A 419 -5.34 27.67 -2.43
N GLU A 420 -5.57 28.40 -1.34
CA GLU A 420 -4.50 28.94 -0.51
C GLU A 420 -3.79 27.80 0.21
N ILE A 421 -2.47 27.74 0.08
CA ILE A 421 -1.61 26.76 0.75
C ILE A 421 -1.13 27.37 2.06
N GLY A 422 -1.49 26.75 3.18
CA GLY A 422 -0.96 27.09 4.50
C GLY A 422 0.30 26.27 4.81
N THR A 423 1.41 26.94 5.09
CA THR A 423 2.66 26.30 5.51
C THR A 423 2.95 26.61 6.97
N VAL A 424 2.98 25.58 7.82
CA VAL A 424 3.46 25.71 9.20
C VAL A 424 4.97 25.53 9.20
N ILE A 425 5.72 26.57 9.57
CA ILE A 425 7.18 26.58 9.60
C ILE A 425 7.69 26.87 11.01
N GLY A 426 8.76 26.20 11.41
CA GLY A 426 9.37 26.39 12.73
C GLY A 426 10.77 25.80 12.85
N PHE A 427 11.39 25.96 14.01
CA PHE A 427 12.65 25.30 14.35
C PHE A 427 12.39 23.98 15.07
N LEU A 428 13.11 22.92 14.70
CA LEU A 428 13.13 21.69 15.49
C LEU A 428 13.81 21.92 16.85
N ASN A 429 13.31 21.23 17.87
CA ASN A 429 13.98 21.17 19.16
C ASN A 429 15.39 20.57 19.00
N GLY A 430 16.43 21.28 19.44
CA GLY A 430 17.83 20.93 19.21
C GLY A 430 18.50 21.65 18.04
N ALA A 431 17.79 22.51 17.31
CA ALA A 431 18.40 23.49 16.41
C ALA A 431 19.29 24.49 17.19
N PRO A 432 20.40 24.98 16.62
CA PRO A 432 20.93 24.71 15.27
C PRO A 432 21.82 23.46 15.18
N ASN A 433 22.02 22.73 16.29
CA ASN A 433 22.92 21.57 16.35
C ASN A 433 22.37 20.32 15.65
N LEU A 434 21.07 20.31 15.36
CA LEU A 434 20.39 19.28 14.57
C LEU A 434 20.57 19.56 13.07
N ASP A 435 21.12 18.59 12.33
CA ASP A 435 21.34 18.70 10.87
C ASP A 435 20.15 18.17 10.07
N ILE A 436 18.95 18.54 10.52
CA ILE A 436 17.67 18.17 9.92
C ILE A 436 16.93 19.47 9.62
N HIS A 437 16.50 19.60 8.38
CA HIS A 437 15.79 20.77 7.86
C HIS A 437 15.11 20.38 6.55
N GLY A 438 14.14 21.19 6.13
CA GLY A 438 13.41 21.01 4.87
C GLY A 438 11.90 20.97 5.07
N PHE A 439 11.18 20.75 3.98
CA PHE A 439 9.72 20.76 3.97
C PHE A 439 9.15 19.35 3.86
N ASN A 440 8.08 19.10 4.61
CA ASN A 440 7.25 17.91 4.52
C ASN A 440 6.00 18.28 3.75
N ILE A 441 5.84 17.72 2.56
CA ILE A 441 4.79 18.07 1.62
C ILE A 441 3.83 16.89 1.49
N TYR A 442 2.59 17.13 1.90
CA TYR A 442 1.48 16.21 1.76
C TYR A 442 0.63 16.57 0.54
N HIS A 443 -0.03 15.59 -0.03
CA HIS A 443 -1.04 15.74 -1.08
C HIS A 443 -2.20 14.82 -0.71
N ARG A 444 -3.40 15.37 -0.52
CA ARG A 444 -4.58 14.65 -0.04
C ARG A 444 -4.27 13.74 1.14
N ASN A 445 -3.80 14.36 2.22
CA ASN A 445 -3.44 13.73 3.47
C ASN A 445 -2.22 12.78 3.40
N ARG A 446 -1.60 12.57 2.24
CA ARG A 446 -0.53 11.58 2.02
C ARG A 446 0.83 12.23 1.81
N LEU A 447 1.86 11.82 2.57
CA LEU A 447 3.22 12.37 2.50
C LEU A 447 3.93 12.07 1.18
N ILE A 448 4.19 13.06 0.33
CA ILE A 448 4.90 12.86 -0.95
C ILE A 448 6.40 13.13 -0.80
N LEU A 449 6.77 14.24 -0.16
CA LEU A 449 8.16 14.63 0.05
C LEU A 449 8.43 14.83 1.53
N ALA A 450 9.35 14.06 2.11
CA ALA A 450 9.74 14.14 3.51
C ALA A 450 11.06 14.90 3.67
N PHE A 451 11.10 15.91 4.55
CA PHE A 451 12.28 16.73 4.86
C PHE A 451 13.04 17.22 3.60
N TRP A 452 12.29 17.68 2.59
CA TRP A 452 12.86 18.13 1.33
C TRP A 452 13.69 19.39 1.51
N ARG A 453 15.01 19.26 1.31
CA ARG A 453 15.98 20.33 1.52
C ARG A 453 15.96 21.32 0.35
N VAL A 454 15.12 22.34 0.46
CA VAL A 454 15.10 23.45 -0.51
C VAL A 454 16.17 24.52 -0.23
N ALA A 455 16.58 24.68 1.04
CA ALA A 455 17.58 25.67 1.46
C ALA A 455 18.60 25.08 2.44
N HIS A 456 19.87 24.97 2.02
CA HIS A 456 20.94 24.31 2.79
C HIS A 456 21.44 25.08 4.02
N LYS A 457 21.22 26.39 4.09
CA LYS A 457 21.76 27.25 5.17
C LYS A 457 20.87 27.34 6.41
N CYS A 458 19.63 26.85 6.32
CA CYS A 458 18.60 27.00 7.35
C CYS A 458 18.49 25.74 8.21
N LYS A 459 19.57 25.36 8.89
CA LYS A 459 19.60 24.15 9.72
C LYS A 459 18.57 24.23 10.85
N GLY A 460 17.86 23.13 11.09
CA GLY A 460 16.79 23.07 12.06
C GLY A 460 15.45 23.63 11.59
N VAL A 461 15.40 24.38 10.48
CA VAL A 461 14.14 24.92 9.96
C VAL A 461 13.37 23.83 9.22
N VAL A 462 12.17 23.52 9.70
CA VAL A 462 11.27 22.55 9.10
C VAL A 462 9.92 23.20 8.81
N GLY A 463 9.37 22.88 7.64
CA GLY A 463 8.02 23.25 7.27
C GLY A 463 7.13 22.04 7.01
N VAL A 464 5.84 22.19 7.23
CA VAL A 464 4.79 21.21 6.92
C VAL A 464 3.71 21.91 6.12
N LEU A 465 3.32 21.32 4.99
CA LEU A 465 2.24 21.82 4.14
C LEU A 465 1.51 20.67 3.42
N GLU A 466 0.26 20.93 3.08
CA GLU A 466 -0.53 20.11 2.17
C GLU A 466 -0.84 20.91 0.90
N THR A 467 -0.74 20.27 -0.26
CA THR A 467 -1.00 20.91 -1.55
C THR A 467 -1.60 19.94 -2.57
N ASP A 468 -2.84 20.21 -2.97
CA ASP A 468 -3.56 19.41 -3.96
C ASP A 468 -3.50 19.99 -5.38
N CYS A 469 -2.78 21.10 -5.56
CA CYS A 469 -2.59 21.73 -6.87
C CYS A 469 -1.45 21.13 -7.70
N LEU A 470 -0.78 20.10 -7.18
CA LEU A 470 0.32 19.38 -7.81
C LEU A 470 -0.05 17.92 -7.99
N ASN A 471 0.39 17.33 -9.10
CA ASN A 471 0.21 15.90 -9.34
C ASN A 471 1.43 15.12 -8.84
N PRO A 472 1.24 14.13 -7.96
CA PRO A 472 2.28 13.17 -7.62
C PRO A 472 2.71 12.35 -8.84
N THR A 473 3.95 11.91 -8.84
CA THR A 473 4.47 10.90 -9.77
C THR A 473 3.84 9.53 -9.49
N HIS A 474 3.99 8.57 -10.42
CA HIS A 474 3.34 7.26 -10.34
C HIS A 474 3.64 6.47 -9.05
N ASP A 475 4.81 6.64 -8.44
CA ASP A 475 5.20 5.96 -7.19
C ASP A 475 4.84 6.76 -5.92
N LYS A 476 4.25 7.95 -6.09
CA LYS A 476 3.89 8.92 -5.05
C LYS A 476 5.07 9.31 -4.15
N GLN A 477 6.30 9.29 -4.67
CA GLN A 477 7.52 9.69 -3.93
C GLN A 477 8.11 11.04 -4.40
N ASP A 478 7.50 11.66 -5.40
CA ASP A 478 7.84 12.99 -5.92
C ASP A 478 6.62 13.59 -6.64
N PHE A 479 6.69 14.86 -7.02
CA PHE A 479 5.71 15.52 -7.88
C PHE A 479 6.22 15.64 -9.33
N GLU A 480 5.28 15.70 -10.28
CA GLU A 480 5.57 16.04 -11.67
C GLU A 480 6.26 17.42 -11.74
N LYS A 481 7.34 17.52 -12.54
CA LYS A 481 8.18 18.73 -12.66
C LYS A 481 7.52 19.81 -13.53
N SER A 482 6.33 20.22 -13.12
CA SER A 482 5.52 21.27 -13.74
C SER A 482 6.03 22.68 -13.38
N GLU A 483 5.52 23.70 -14.09
CA GLU A 483 5.77 25.10 -13.74
C GLU A 483 5.27 25.44 -12.32
N MET A 484 4.14 24.85 -11.91
CA MET A 484 3.57 25.03 -10.57
C MET A 484 4.49 24.46 -9.50
N PHE A 485 5.09 23.28 -9.74
CA PHE A 485 6.08 22.68 -8.83
C PHE A 485 7.30 23.60 -8.65
N GLN A 486 7.82 24.15 -9.76
CA GLN A 486 8.96 25.07 -9.71
C GLN A 486 8.64 26.37 -8.94
N LYS A 487 7.44 26.94 -9.14
CA LYS A 487 6.98 28.11 -8.39
C LYS A 487 6.88 27.83 -6.89
N LEU A 488 6.34 26.66 -6.51
CA LEU A 488 6.29 26.24 -5.12
C LEU A 488 7.71 26.09 -4.55
N GLU A 489 8.62 25.42 -5.27
CA GLU A 489 10.01 25.25 -4.85
C GLU A 489 10.69 26.60 -4.55
N ILE A 490 10.55 27.58 -5.45
CA ILE A 490 11.09 28.92 -5.27
C ILE A 490 10.48 29.56 -4.02
N ARG A 491 9.17 29.50 -3.85
CA ARG A 491 8.51 30.09 -2.68
C ARG A 491 8.96 29.42 -1.37
N LEU A 492 9.10 28.10 -1.33
CA LEU A 492 9.57 27.40 -0.13
C LEU A 492 11.01 27.80 0.24
N LYS A 493 11.87 28.05 -0.76
CA LYS A 493 13.23 28.59 -0.53
C LYS A 493 13.19 29.97 0.12
N GLU A 494 12.36 30.86 -0.43
CA GLU A 494 12.17 32.22 0.12
C GLU A 494 11.61 32.15 1.54
N MET A 495 10.58 31.35 1.79
CA MET A 495 9.99 31.15 3.13
C MET A 495 11.05 30.68 4.14
N ALA A 496 11.89 29.72 3.77
CA ALA A 496 12.94 29.22 4.66
C ALA A 496 13.97 30.31 4.98
N TRP A 497 14.35 31.13 4.00
CA TRP A 497 15.27 32.26 4.22
C TRP A 497 14.63 33.35 5.07
N GLU A 498 13.43 33.82 4.71
CA GLU A 498 12.65 34.80 5.47
C GLU A 498 12.59 34.38 6.95
N TYR A 499 12.15 33.15 7.22
CA TYR A 499 12.02 32.64 8.59
C TYR A 499 13.37 32.53 9.31
N CYS A 500 14.39 31.96 8.64
CA CYS A 500 15.70 31.74 9.25
C CYS A 500 16.42 33.05 9.59
N TYR A 501 16.34 34.08 8.74
CA TYR A 501 17.01 35.36 8.98
C TYR A 501 16.23 36.25 9.96
N LEU A 502 14.88 36.21 9.95
CA LEU A 502 14.05 37.00 10.87
C LEU A 502 14.12 36.51 12.34
N LYS A 503 14.63 35.30 12.59
CA LYS A 503 14.65 34.65 13.91
C LYS A 503 16.05 34.23 14.38
N ALA A 504 17.09 34.56 13.62
CA ALA A 504 18.49 34.39 14.02
C ALA A 504 19.04 35.57 14.85
N GLU A 505 18.29 36.68 14.92
CA GLU A 505 18.42 37.75 15.93
C GLU A 505 17.49 37.48 17.11
#